data_AF-A0A497CP57-F1
#
_entry.id   AF-A0A497CP57-F1
#
_cell.length_a   1.000
_cell.length_b   1.000
_cell.length_c   1.000
_cell.angle_alpha   90.00
_cell.angle_beta   90.00
_cell.angle_gamma   90.00
#
_symmetry.space_group_name_H-M   'P 1'
#
loop_
_entity.id
_entity.type
_entity.pdbx_description
1 polymer ?
#
loop_
_entity_poly.entity_id
_entity_poly.type
_entity_poly.pdbx_seq_one_letter_code
_entity_poly.pdbx_strand_id
1 'polypeptide(L)'
;MKKREKYCRNCGETFRSKRIDAKYCSVSCRGMGNRARKKPELYDGTMSVEFSLKPNEYLKLLKDGQIIGITPEDYAQTICKEFINNLKN
;
A
#
# COMPACT_ATOMS: atom_id res chain seq x y z
N MET A 1 9.73 -21.42 10.31
CA MET A 1 9.37 -20.11 9.69
C MET A 1 8.94 -19.10 10.76
N LYS A 2 9.64 -17.96 10.86
CA LYS A 2 9.33 -16.85 11.79
C LYS A 2 8.03 -16.15 11.37
N LYS A 3 7.14 -15.85 12.34
CA LYS A 3 5.96 -15.01 12.09
C LYS A 3 6.42 -13.54 11.99
N ARG A 4 5.87 -12.80 11.02
CA ARG A 4 6.15 -11.38 10.78
C ARG A 4 4.88 -10.57 11.07
N GLU A 5 5.04 -9.40 11.67
CA GLU A 5 3.97 -8.40 11.78
C GLU A 5 3.70 -7.77 10.42
N LYS A 6 2.42 -7.54 10.14
CA LYS A 6 1.90 -7.05 8.86
C LYS A 6 0.64 -6.25 9.11
N TYR A 7 0.34 -5.29 8.24
CA TYR A 7 -0.92 -4.57 8.25
C TYR A 7 -1.97 -5.23 7.35
N CYS A 8 -3.21 -5.32 7.83
CA CYS A 8 -4.34 -5.81 7.06
C CYS A 8 -4.80 -4.74 6.07
N ARG A 9 -4.91 -5.07 4.78
CA ARG A 9 -5.32 -4.12 3.74
C ARG A 9 -6.82 -3.82 3.67
N ASN A 10 -7.58 -4.37 4.60
CA ASN A 10 -9.01 -4.10 4.70
C ASN A 10 -9.32 -3.28 5.95
N CYS A 11 -8.91 -3.75 7.12
CA CYS A 11 -9.21 -3.08 8.39
C CYS A 11 -8.07 -2.22 8.95
N GLY A 12 -6.88 -2.23 8.34
CA GLY A 12 -5.72 -1.49 8.83
C GLY A 12 -5.01 -2.12 10.04
N GLU A 13 -5.63 -3.08 10.74
CA GLU A 13 -5.05 -3.70 11.93
C GLU A 13 -3.77 -4.49 11.65
N THR A 14 -2.87 -4.49 12.63
CA THR A 14 -1.64 -5.29 12.62
C THR A 14 -1.95 -6.75 12.97
N PHE A 15 -1.39 -7.69 12.21
CA PHE A 15 -1.53 -9.13 12.42
C PHE A 15 -0.22 -9.89 12.15
N ARG A 16 -0.10 -11.10 12.71
CA ARG A 16 1.10 -11.95 12.56
C ARG A 16 0.86 -13.07 11.55
N SER A 17 1.74 -13.18 10.55
CA SER A 17 1.67 -14.26 9.54
C SER A 17 3.03 -14.89 9.27
N LYS A 18 3.03 -16.19 8.93
CA LYS A 18 4.22 -16.90 8.41
C LYS A 18 4.45 -16.61 6.92
N ARG A 19 3.37 -16.36 6.16
CA ARG A 19 3.43 -16.09 4.71
C ARG A 19 3.92 -14.67 4.46
N ILE A 20 4.90 -14.53 3.57
CA ILE A 20 5.51 -13.24 3.23
C ILE A 20 4.55 -12.33 2.46
N ASP A 21 3.59 -12.89 1.75
CA ASP A 21 2.63 -12.21 0.89
C ASP A 21 1.24 -12.05 1.54
N ALA A 22 1.08 -12.40 2.83
CA ALA A 22 -0.20 -12.25 3.51
C ALA A 22 -0.67 -10.79 3.52
N LYS A 23 -1.90 -10.57 3.04
CA LYS A 23 -2.51 -9.24 2.85
C LYS A 23 -3.64 -8.91 3.83
N TYR A 24 -4.23 -9.93 4.46
CA TYR A 24 -5.42 -9.78 5.29
C TYR A 24 -5.29 -10.60 6.58
N CYS A 25 -5.81 -10.06 7.68
CA CYS A 25 -5.81 -10.72 8.98
C CYS A 25 -6.79 -11.91 9.05
N SER A 26 -7.82 -11.94 8.20
CA SER A 26 -8.86 -12.97 8.19
C SER A 26 -9.46 -13.22 6.79
N VAL A 27 -10.21 -14.32 6.64
CA VAL A 27 -10.98 -14.61 5.42
C VAL A 27 -12.06 -13.56 5.18
N SER A 28 -12.68 -13.05 6.26
CA SER A 28 -13.66 -11.96 6.19
C SER A 28 -13.03 -10.70 5.58
N CYS A 29 -11.89 -10.25 6.12
CA CYS A 29 -11.16 -9.09 5.60
C CYS A 29 -10.71 -9.29 4.15
N ARG A 30 -10.34 -10.52 3.74
CA ARG A 30 -10.06 -10.82 2.34
C ARG A 30 -11.29 -10.62 1.45
N GLY A 31 -12.47 -11.07 1.90
CA GLY A 31 -13.73 -10.91 1.19
C GLY A 31 -14.12 -9.44 1.04
N MET A 32 -14.08 -8.69 2.13
CA MET A 32 -14.36 -7.26 2.15
C MET A 32 -13.39 -6.47 1.26
N GLY A 33 -12.08 -6.68 1.42
CA GLY A 33 -11.08 -5.98 0.62
C GLY A 33 -11.20 -6.28 -0.89
N ASN A 34 -11.59 -7.51 -1.25
CA ASN A 34 -11.88 -7.85 -2.64
C ASN A 34 -13.16 -7.18 -3.18
N ARG A 35 -14.20 -6.99 -2.34
CA ARG A 35 -15.41 -6.27 -2.74
C ARG A 35 -15.14 -4.78 -2.90
N ALA A 36 -14.41 -4.17 -1.94
CA ALA A 36 -13.99 -2.78 -2.01
C ALA A 36 -13.18 -2.50 -3.27
N ARG A 37 -12.23 -3.37 -3.63
CA ARG A 37 -11.47 -3.22 -4.89
C ARG A 37 -12.34 -3.29 -6.15
N LYS A 38 -13.44 -4.05 -6.14
CA LYS A 38 -14.34 -4.20 -7.30
C LYS A 38 -15.33 -3.05 -7.45
N LYS A 39 -15.72 -2.44 -6.33
CA LYS A 39 -16.73 -1.38 -6.26
C LYS A 39 -16.26 -0.27 -5.31
N PRO A 40 -15.14 0.41 -5.62
CA PRO A 40 -14.57 1.42 -4.73
C PRO A 40 -15.54 2.57 -4.44
N GLU A 41 -16.45 2.87 -5.37
CA GLU A 41 -17.48 3.91 -5.24
C GLU A 41 -18.47 3.69 -4.09
N LEU A 42 -18.54 2.46 -3.55
CA LEU A 42 -19.44 2.11 -2.44
C LEU A 42 -18.79 2.25 -1.06
N TYR A 43 -17.51 2.65 -0.99
CA TYR A 43 -16.76 2.73 0.27
C TYR A 43 -16.11 4.10 0.40
N ASP A 44 -16.21 4.71 1.58
CA ASP A 44 -15.72 6.06 1.92
C ASP A 44 -14.30 6.04 2.55
N GLY A 45 -13.61 4.90 2.45
CA GLY A 45 -12.32 4.66 3.08
C GLY A 45 -11.10 4.85 2.17
N THR A 46 -9.92 4.74 2.77
CA THR A 46 -8.66 4.70 2.02
C THR A 46 -8.45 3.32 1.39
N MET A 47 -8.14 3.29 0.10
CA MET A 47 -7.78 2.07 -0.62
C MET A 47 -6.26 1.96 -0.76
N SER A 48 -5.69 0.84 -0.34
CA SER A 48 -4.25 0.57 -0.56
C SER A 48 -4.00 0.07 -1.99
N VAL A 49 -2.98 0.63 -2.64
CA VAL A 49 -2.46 0.16 -3.94
C VAL A 49 -1.09 -0.47 -3.72
N GLU A 50 -0.82 -1.57 -4.43
CA GLU A 50 0.53 -2.13 -4.55
C GLU A 50 1.04 -1.92 -5.97
N PHE A 51 2.30 -1.55 -6.08
CA PHE A 51 3.00 -1.49 -7.35
C PHE A 51 4.39 -2.12 -7.17
N SER A 52 4.91 -2.67 -8.27
CA SER A 52 6.25 -3.24 -8.31
C SER A 52 7.18 -2.26 -8.99
N LEU A 53 8.36 -2.07 -8.41
CA LEU A 53 9.44 -1.27 -9.00
C LEU A 53 10.60 -2.18 -9.38
N LYS A 54 11.31 -1.83 -10.45
CA LYS A 54 12.64 -2.40 -10.72
C LYS A 54 13.60 -1.99 -9.59
N PRO A 55 14.68 -2.76 -9.35
CA PRO A 55 15.62 -2.46 -8.28
C PRO A 55 16.18 -1.03 -8.33
N ASN A 56 16.53 -0.53 -9.52
CA ASN A 56 17.02 0.84 -9.70
C ASN A 56 15.97 1.91 -9.39
N GLU A 57 14.71 1.69 -9.76
CA GLU A 57 13.59 2.59 -9.47
C GLU A 57 13.33 2.65 -7.97
N TYR A 58 13.35 1.50 -7.29
CA TYR A 58 13.21 1.44 -5.83
C TYR A 58 14.38 2.12 -5.11
N LEU A 59 15.62 1.91 -5.56
CA LEU A 59 16.79 2.59 -4.99
C LEU A 59 16.70 4.11 -5.12
N LYS A 60 16.18 4.61 -6.25
CA LYS A 60 15.92 6.03 -6.43
C LYS A 60 14.88 6.53 -5.43
N LEU A 61 13.76 5.83 -5.30
CA LEU A 61 12.69 6.15 -4.33
C LEU A 61 13.23 6.23 -2.89
N LEU A 62 14.07 5.28 -2.48
CA LEU A 62 14.71 5.28 -1.16
C LEU A 62 15.55 6.53 -0.93
N LYS A 63 16.41 6.86 -1.91
CA LYS A 63 17.33 8.00 -1.81
C LYS A 63 16.57 9.31 -1.73
N ASP A 64 15.57 9.49 -2.57
CA ASP A 64 14.81 10.73 -2.66
C ASP A 64 13.94 10.97 -1.41
N GLY A 65 13.29 9.91 -0.90
CA GLY A 65 12.57 9.98 0.38
C GLY A 65 13.49 10.36 1.54
N GLN A 66 14.70 9.79 1.58
CA GLN A 66 15.70 10.11 2.60
C GLN A 66 16.16 11.57 2.55
N ILE A 67 16.33 12.16 1.36
CA ILE A 67 16.72 13.56 1.20
C ILE A 67 15.69 14.51 1.80
N ILE A 68 14.41 14.18 1.67
CA ILE A 68 13.28 15.00 2.13
C ILE A 68 12.90 14.65 3.59
N GLY A 69 13.52 13.60 4.16
CA GLY A 69 13.27 13.16 5.53
C GLY A 69 11.95 12.42 5.73
N ILE A 70 11.42 11.79 4.69
CA ILE A 70 10.16 11.03 4.73
C ILE A 70 10.38 9.56 4.34
N THR A 71 9.40 8.71 4.67
CA THR A 71 9.48 7.30 4.30
C THR A 71 9.38 7.13 2.78
N PRO A 72 9.95 6.04 2.22
CA PRO A 72 9.79 5.73 0.80
C PRO A 72 8.32 5.61 0.38
N GLU A 73 7.46 5.09 1.27
CA GLU A 73 6.02 5.00 1.07
C GLU A 73 5.34 6.38 0.97
N ASP A 74 5.68 7.31 1.87
CA ASP A 74 5.15 8.68 1.84
C ASP A 74 5.65 9.45 0.62
N TYR A 75 6.90 9.22 0.23
CA TYR A 75 7.46 9.81 -0.99
C TYR A 75 6.75 9.29 -2.24
N ALA A 76 6.50 7.98 -2.33
CA ALA A 76 5.71 7.39 -3.41
C ALA A 76 4.30 8.00 -3.46
N GLN A 77 3.67 8.20 -2.30
CA GLN A 77 2.34 8.80 -2.23
C GLN A 77 2.34 10.24 -2.75
N THR A 78 3.39 11.01 -2.48
CA THR A 78 3.55 12.38 -2.98
C THR A 78 3.62 12.40 -4.50
N ILE A 79 4.48 11.56 -5.09
CA ILE A 79 4.61 11.43 -6.55
C ILE A 79 3.26 11.05 -7.18
N CYS A 80 2.54 10.08 -6.60
CA CYS A 80 1.23 9.68 -7.12
C CYS A 80 0.21 10.82 -7.09
N LYS A 81 0.17 11.61 -6.00
CA LYS A 81 -0.75 12.76 -5.87
C LYS A 81 -0.44 13.83 -6.91
N GLU A 82 0.83 14.18 -7.09
CA GLU A 82 1.27 15.16 -8.10
C GLU A 82 0.88 14.70 -9.50
N PHE A 83 1.16 13.44 -9.84
CA PHE A 83 0.79 12.87 -11.14
C PHE A 83 -0.73 12.94 -11.40
N ILE A 84 -1.56 12.53 -10.43
CA ILE A 84 -3.02 12.57 -10.56
C ILE A 84 -3.53 14.01 -10.75
N ASN A 85 -2.95 14.98 -10.04
CA ASN A 85 -3.34 16.38 -10.19
C ASN A 85 -2.96 16.92 -11.56
N ASN A 86 -1.79 16.54 -12.10
CA ASN A 86 -1.36 16.97 -13.43
C ASN A 86 -2.19 16.37 -14.56
N LEU A 87 -2.78 15.17 -14.38
CA LEU A 87 -3.70 14.58 -15.36
C LEU A 87 -5.07 15.26 -15.45
N LYS A 88 -5.43 16.08 -14.46
CA LYS A 88 -6.70 16.80 -14.41
C LYS A 88 -6.65 18.17 -15.09
N ASN A 89 -5.46 18.62 -15.49
CA ASN A 89 -5.21 19.87 -16.21
C ASN A 89 -5.04 19.57 -17.71
#